data_AF-S2S4R4-F1
#
_entry.id   AF-S2S4R4-F1
#
_cell.length_a   1.000
_cell.length_b   1.000
_cell.length_c   1.000
_cell.angle_alpha   90.00
_cell.angle_beta   90.00
_cell.angle_gamma   90.00
#
_symmetry.space_group_name_H-M   'P 1'
#
loop_
_entity.id
_entity.type
_entity.pdbx_description
1 polymer ?
#
loop_
_entity_poly.entity_id
_entity_poly.type
_entity_poly.pdbx_seq_one_letter_code
_entity_poly.pdbx_strand_id
1 'polypeptide(L)'
;SVRQYAREQGIDISQVPATGKHGRITKADVNAFKTGAPAASAQPAAPAAQAQPQPATAKPAAPAAPKPQAVAPYVSSGNEAELETREKMTPTRKAIAKAMLASKQRSPHVTSFDDVEVSKLMAHRKKYKQYAADKGIKLTFLPYIVKALVTVLREYPEFNASIDDTTDEIVYKHYFNIGIATNTDHGLYVPVIKNADAKSMFEIAKEISEKCPEGL
;
A
#
# COMPACT_ATOMS: atom_id res chain seq x y z
N SER A 1 9.00 22.27 -2.51
CA SER A 1 8.75 22.22 -1.04
C SER A 1 8.77 23.62 -0.44
N VAL A 2 8.08 23.91 0.69
CA VAL A 2 8.07 25.27 1.32
C VAL A 2 9.48 25.73 1.72
N ARG A 3 10.36 24.81 2.14
CA ARG A 3 11.79 25.09 2.39
C ARG A 3 12.56 25.53 1.15
N GLN A 4 12.22 24.98 -0.01
CA GLN A 4 12.83 25.35 -1.29
C GLN A 4 12.35 26.74 -1.73
N TYR A 5 11.07 27.01 -1.57
CA TYR A 5 10.47 28.33 -1.84
C TYR A 5 11.07 29.44 -0.97
N ALA A 6 11.32 29.18 0.31
CA ALA A 6 11.99 30.14 1.20
C ALA A 6 13.44 30.45 0.76
N ARG A 7 14.20 29.44 0.32
CA ARG A 7 15.57 29.63 -0.20
C ARG A 7 15.61 30.44 -1.49
N GLU A 8 14.67 30.20 -2.41
CA GLU A 8 14.55 30.97 -3.66
C GLU A 8 14.21 32.44 -3.42
N GLN A 9 13.54 32.74 -2.30
CA GLN A 9 13.21 34.11 -1.91
C GLN A 9 14.25 34.75 -0.96
N GLY A 10 15.35 34.04 -0.66
CA GLY A 10 16.43 34.54 0.21
C GLY A 10 16.05 34.65 1.69
N ILE A 11 14.98 33.95 2.13
CA ILE A 11 14.44 34.07 3.49
C ILE A 11 14.86 32.85 4.32
N ASP A 12 15.44 33.12 5.50
CA ASP A 12 15.73 32.07 6.48
C ASP A 12 14.44 31.60 7.15
N ILE A 13 14.08 30.35 6.85
CA ILE A 13 12.86 29.72 7.35
C ILE A 13 12.86 29.56 8.88
N SER A 14 14.02 29.63 9.54
CA SER A 14 14.11 29.56 11.01
C SER A 14 13.55 30.79 11.72
N GLN A 15 13.45 31.93 11.01
CA GLN A 15 13.00 33.21 11.53
C GLN A 15 11.54 33.52 11.16
N VAL A 16 10.91 32.66 10.36
CA VAL A 16 9.53 32.84 9.91
C VAL A 16 8.58 32.25 10.96
N PRO A 17 7.70 33.06 11.58
CA PRO A 17 6.72 32.55 12.53
C PRO A 17 5.73 31.61 11.82
N ALA A 18 5.61 30.38 12.34
CA ALA A 18 4.76 29.36 11.74
C ALA A 18 3.30 29.53 12.17
N THR A 19 2.40 29.82 11.24
CA THR A 19 0.96 29.96 11.54
C THR A 19 0.13 28.75 11.11
N GLY A 20 0.73 27.77 10.41
CA GLY A 20 0.04 26.57 9.95
C GLY A 20 -0.26 25.54 11.05
N LYS A 21 -1.24 24.67 10.77
CA LYS A 21 -1.68 23.60 11.67
C LYS A 21 -0.49 22.75 12.15
N HIS A 22 -0.38 22.56 13.47
CA HIS A 22 0.75 21.90 14.15
C HIS A 22 2.12 22.61 14.00
N GLY A 23 2.13 23.94 13.90
CA GLY A 23 3.39 24.73 13.87
C GLY A 23 4.16 24.59 12.55
N ARG A 24 3.46 24.26 11.46
CA ARG A 24 4.06 24.14 10.13
C ARG A 24 4.10 25.50 9.44
N ILE A 25 5.24 25.82 8.83
CA ILE A 25 5.42 27.04 8.04
C ILE A 25 4.76 26.83 6.68
N THR A 26 3.86 27.74 6.32
CA THR A 26 3.16 27.73 5.04
C THR A 26 3.81 28.71 4.05
N LYS A 27 3.47 28.62 2.76
CA LYS A 27 3.94 29.59 1.76
C LYS A 27 3.46 31.02 2.04
N ALA A 28 2.30 31.16 2.69
CA ALA A 28 1.75 32.45 3.09
C ALA A 28 2.63 33.13 4.15
N ASP A 29 3.19 32.36 5.09
CA ASP A 29 4.08 32.87 6.14
C ASP A 29 5.39 33.43 5.57
N VAL A 30 5.96 32.74 4.58
CA VAL A 30 7.18 33.19 3.87
C VAL A 30 6.92 34.50 3.11
N ASN A 31 5.75 34.64 2.50
CA ASN A 31 5.38 35.85 1.77
C ASN A 31 5.05 37.03 2.70
N ALA A 32 4.42 36.76 3.84
CA ALA A 32 4.13 37.77 4.87
C ALA A 32 5.42 38.32 5.51
N PHE A 33 6.43 37.46 5.72
CA PHE A 33 7.75 37.88 6.18
C PHE A 33 8.46 38.80 5.17
N LYS A 34 8.26 38.58 3.86
CA LYS A 34 8.88 39.36 2.78
C LYS A 34 8.30 40.77 2.63
N THR A 35 6.98 40.92 2.83
CA THR A 35 6.27 42.18 2.55
C THR A 35 6.29 43.17 3.71
N GLY A 36 6.91 42.82 4.85
CA GLY A 36 7.04 43.72 6.00
C GLY A 36 5.71 44.14 6.62
N ALA A 37 4.61 43.45 6.31
CA ALA A 37 3.31 43.73 6.88
C ALA A 37 3.24 43.17 8.30
N PRO A 38 2.75 43.93 9.30
CA PRO A 38 2.79 43.52 10.69
C PRO A 38 1.93 42.29 10.90
N ALA A 39 2.57 41.17 11.27
CA ALA A 39 1.89 40.04 11.86
C ALA A 39 1.17 40.52 13.12
N ALA A 40 -0.12 40.19 13.24
CA ALA A 40 -0.91 40.46 14.43
C ALA A 40 -0.14 39.96 15.66
N SER A 41 0.22 40.91 16.52
CA SER A 41 1.01 40.73 17.73
C SER A 41 0.32 39.77 18.69
N ALA A 42 0.87 38.57 18.84
CA ALA A 42 0.64 37.79 20.05
C ALA A 42 1.33 38.52 21.22
N GLN A 43 0.53 38.86 22.22
CA GLN A 43 0.87 39.64 23.41
C GLN A 43 1.98 38.96 24.25
N PRO A 44 2.96 39.69 24.80
CA PRO A 44 4.01 39.12 25.64
C PRO A 44 3.45 38.59 26.97
N ALA A 45 3.75 37.33 27.30
CA ALA A 45 3.53 36.78 28.63
C ALA A 45 4.53 37.39 29.64
N ALA A 46 4.02 37.79 30.81
CA ALA A 46 4.77 38.38 31.91
C ALA A 46 5.75 37.37 32.57
N PRO A 47 6.79 37.84 33.29
CA PRO A 47 7.82 37.00 33.88
C PRO A 47 7.26 36.07 34.96
N ALA A 48 7.71 34.81 34.92
CA ALA A 48 7.35 33.77 35.87
C ALA A 48 7.81 34.11 37.31
N ALA A 49 6.83 34.20 38.22
CA ALA A 49 7.08 34.08 39.65
C ALA A 49 7.33 32.61 40.00
N GLN A 50 8.37 32.37 40.80
CA GLN A 50 8.71 31.05 41.34
C GLN A 50 7.56 30.52 42.21
N ALA A 51 6.99 29.38 41.82
CA ALA A 51 6.02 28.65 42.63
C ALA A 51 6.63 27.31 43.07
N GLN A 52 6.48 27.04 44.37
CA GLN A 52 6.90 25.83 45.08
C GLN A 52 6.27 24.55 44.46
N PRO A 53 6.90 23.37 44.64
CA PRO A 53 6.41 22.12 44.07
C PRO A 53 5.12 21.65 44.76
N GLN A 54 4.01 21.67 44.01
CA GLN A 54 2.74 21.05 44.40
C GLN A 54 2.52 19.75 43.57
N PRO A 55 1.93 18.68 44.14
CA PRO A 55 1.95 17.34 43.56
C PRO A 55 1.28 17.24 42.18
N ALA A 56 1.90 16.45 41.31
CA ALA A 56 1.47 16.21 39.93
C ALA A 56 0.04 15.67 39.84
N THR A 57 -0.89 16.51 39.39
CA THR A 57 -2.18 16.06 38.87
C THR A 57 -1.97 15.44 37.50
N ALA A 58 -2.48 14.22 37.35
CA ALA A 58 -2.35 13.38 36.16
C ALA A 58 -2.68 14.12 34.85
N LYS A 59 -1.78 13.96 33.87
CA LYS A 59 -1.95 14.31 32.47
C LYS A 59 -3.30 13.77 31.95
N PRO A 60 -4.17 14.57 31.32
CA PRO A 60 -5.35 14.06 30.64
C PRO A 60 -4.92 13.01 29.61
N ALA A 61 -5.45 11.81 29.75
CA ALA A 61 -5.25 10.73 28.80
C ALA A 61 -5.61 11.22 27.39
N ALA A 62 -4.72 10.95 26.44
CA ALA A 62 -5.02 11.18 25.02
C ALA A 62 -6.36 10.49 24.68
N PRO A 63 -7.26 11.13 23.91
CA PRO A 63 -8.52 10.51 23.53
C PRO A 63 -8.23 9.15 22.89
N ALA A 64 -8.77 8.09 23.49
CA ALA A 64 -8.69 6.75 22.94
C ALA A 64 -9.17 6.79 21.49
N ALA A 65 -8.40 6.17 20.59
CA ALA A 65 -8.81 5.98 19.21
C ALA A 65 -10.24 5.42 19.20
N PRO A 66 -11.17 5.97 18.39
CA PRO A 66 -12.55 5.54 18.39
C PRO A 66 -12.61 4.03 18.10
N LYS A 67 -13.19 3.28 19.04
CA LYS A 67 -13.49 1.85 18.83
C LYS A 67 -14.34 1.73 17.56
N PRO A 68 -14.12 0.69 16.72
CA PRO A 68 -14.93 0.48 15.53
C PRO A 68 -16.41 0.44 15.93
N GLN A 69 -17.20 1.39 15.44
CA GLN A 69 -18.65 1.37 15.66
C GLN A 69 -19.22 0.17 14.93
N ALA A 70 -20.02 -0.63 15.65
CA ALA A 70 -20.72 -1.76 15.05
C ALA A 70 -21.66 -1.23 13.96
N VAL A 71 -21.48 -1.71 12.73
CA VAL A 71 -22.33 -1.33 11.60
C VAL A 71 -23.72 -1.89 11.86
N ALA A 72 -24.72 -1.02 11.96
CA ALA A 72 -26.11 -1.44 12.13
C ALA A 72 -26.55 -2.29 10.91
N PRO A 73 -27.44 -3.29 11.10
CA PRO A 73 -28.00 -4.03 9.99
C PRO A 73 -28.65 -3.08 8.99
N TYR A 74 -28.38 -3.29 7.69
CA TYR A 74 -29.04 -2.54 6.64
C TYR A 74 -30.55 -2.82 6.66
N VAL A 75 -31.34 -1.75 6.65
CA VAL A 75 -32.80 -1.77 6.55
C VAL A 75 -33.18 -0.79 5.44
N SER A 76 -33.91 -1.26 4.44
CA SER A 76 -34.37 -0.47 3.30
C SER A 76 -35.36 0.60 3.76
N SER A 77 -35.32 1.78 3.14
CA SER A 77 -36.27 2.87 3.40
C SER A 77 -37.53 2.75 2.54
N GLY A 78 -38.72 2.79 3.16
CA GLY A 78 -39.99 2.86 2.44
C GLY A 78 -40.23 1.65 1.52
N ASN A 79 -40.71 1.91 0.30
CA ASN A 79 -41.09 0.85 -0.66
C ASN A 79 -39.89 0.27 -1.45
N GLU A 80 -38.66 0.72 -1.16
CA GLU A 80 -37.46 0.25 -1.87
C GLU A 80 -37.14 -1.22 -1.59
N ALA A 81 -37.67 -1.78 -0.49
CA ALA A 81 -37.52 -3.19 -0.16
C ALA A 81 -38.04 -4.14 -1.27
N GLU A 82 -39.05 -3.72 -2.03
CA GLU A 82 -39.60 -4.50 -3.16
C GLU A 82 -38.67 -4.55 -4.37
N LEU A 83 -37.71 -3.62 -4.45
CA LEU A 83 -36.70 -3.52 -5.50
C LEU A 83 -35.38 -4.23 -5.12
N GLU A 84 -35.28 -4.78 -3.91
CA GLU A 84 -34.04 -5.34 -3.37
C GLU A 84 -34.05 -6.87 -3.38
N THR A 85 -32.94 -7.46 -3.86
CA THR A 85 -32.69 -8.90 -3.73
C THR A 85 -31.65 -9.14 -2.64
N ARG A 86 -31.98 -10.02 -1.68
CA ARG A 86 -31.06 -10.41 -0.60
C ARG A 86 -30.52 -11.81 -0.85
N GLU A 87 -29.21 -11.90 -1.05
CA GLU A 87 -28.51 -13.17 -1.16
C GLU A 87 -27.57 -13.37 0.03
N LYS A 88 -27.55 -14.58 0.60
CA LYS A 88 -26.58 -14.93 1.65
C LYS A 88 -25.20 -15.08 1.02
N MET A 89 -24.20 -14.39 1.59
CA MET A 89 -22.81 -14.60 1.17
C MET A 89 -22.38 -16.05 1.39
N THR A 90 -21.77 -16.65 0.36
CA THR A 90 -21.11 -17.94 0.45
C THR A 90 -19.93 -17.90 1.44
N PRO A 91 -19.51 -19.05 2.02
CA PRO A 91 -18.37 -19.10 2.94
C PRO A 91 -17.08 -18.51 2.32
N THR A 92 -16.81 -18.83 1.05
CA THR A 92 -15.66 -18.30 0.30
C THR A 92 -15.71 -16.78 0.20
N ARG A 93 -16.87 -16.21 -0.15
CA ARG A 93 -17.05 -14.75 -0.25
C ARG A 93 -16.83 -14.06 1.10
N LYS A 94 -17.30 -14.66 2.20
CA LYS A 94 -17.06 -14.16 3.56
C LYS A 94 -15.57 -14.18 3.94
N ALA A 95 -14.86 -15.27 3.62
CA ALA A 95 -13.44 -15.39 3.89
C ALA A 95 -12.61 -14.34 3.12
N ILE A 96 -12.91 -14.13 1.84
CA ILE A 96 -12.28 -13.10 1.00
C ILE A 96 -12.53 -11.71 1.59
N ALA A 97 -13.78 -11.38 1.95
CA ALA A 97 -14.12 -10.09 2.52
C ALA A 97 -13.34 -9.81 3.82
N LYS A 98 -13.23 -10.81 4.72
CA LYS A 98 -12.44 -10.70 5.95
C LYS A 98 -10.96 -10.45 5.66
N ALA A 99 -10.37 -11.18 4.71
CA ALA A 99 -8.96 -11.02 4.34
C ALA A 99 -8.68 -9.65 3.71
N MET A 100 -9.56 -9.18 2.82
CA MET A 100 -9.45 -7.85 2.20
C MET A 100 -9.54 -6.72 3.21
N LEU A 101 -10.47 -6.80 4.17
CA LEU A 101 -10.60 -5.81 5.24
C LEU A 101 -9.35 -5.78 6.13
N ALA A 102 -8.85 -6.95 6.53
CA ALA A 102 -7.62 -7.04 7.32
C ALA A 102 -6.42 -6.42 6.58
N SER A 103 -6.28 -6.72 5.28
CA SER A 103 -5.24 -6.12 4.43
C SER A 103 -5.34 -4.60 4.39
N LYS A 104 -6.54 -4.05 4.17
CA LYS A 104 -6.76 -2.58 4.10
C LYS A 104 -6.56 -1.85 5.43
N GLN A 105 -6.83 -2.51 6.54
CA GLN A 105 -6.65 -1.94 7.87
C GLN A 105 -5.19 -1.94 8.30
N ARG A 106 -4.47 -3.03 8.01
CA ARG A 106 -3.09 -3.22 8.47
C ARG A 106 -2.08 -2.50 7.58
N SER A 107 -2.29 -2.53 6.26
CA SER A 107 -1.30 -2.08 5.29
C SER A 107 -1.64 -0.69 4.73
N PRO A 108 -0.75 0.31 4.84
CA PRO A 108 -0.93 1.59 4.18
C PRO A 108 -0.68 1.43 2.67
N HIS A 109 -1.75 1.19 1.90
CA HIS A 109 -1.63 0.96 0.47
C HIS A 109 -1.28 2.24 -0.29
N VAL A 110 -0.20 2.18 -1.08
CA VAL A 110 0.14 3.17 -2.11
C VAL A 110 0.10 2.46 -3.46
N THR A 111 -0.36 3.17 -4.49
CA THR A 111 -0.44 2.67 -5.86
C THR A 111 0.45 3.51 -6.75
N SER A 112 1.28 2.86 -7.55
CA SER A 112 2.07 3.47 -8.61
C SER A 112 1.75 2.78 -9.92
N PHE A 113 1.73 3.54 -11.00
CA PHE A 113 1.48 3.06 -12.36
C PHE A 113 2.63 3.52 -13.24
N ASP A 114 3.08 2.64 -14.13
CA ASP A 114 4.15 2.92 -15.10
C ASP A 114 3.92 2.06 -16.34
N ASP A 115 4.47 2.53 -17.47
CA ASP A 115 4.37 1.85 -18.76
C ASP A 115 5.73 1.22 -19.12
N VAL A 116 5.70 0.03 -19.70
CA VAL A 116 6.91 -0.71 -20.07
C VAL A 116 6.87 -1.10 -21.53
N GLU A 117 7.97 -0.82 -22.23
CA GLU A 117 8.21 -1.25 -23.61
C GLU A 117 8.50 -2.76 -23.64
N VAL A 118 7.70 -3.54 -24.38
CA VAL A 118 7.75 -5.02 -24.37
C VAL A 118 8.09 -5.65 -25.72
N SER A 119 8.49 -4.89 -26.75
CA SER A 119 8.74 -5.42 -28.11
C SER A 119 9.82 -6.49 -28.12
N LYS A 120 10.90 -6.31 -27.35
CA LYS A 120 11.98 -7.32 -27.23
C LYS A 120 11.47 -8.61 -26.59
N LEU A 121 10.61 -8.50 -25.58
CA LEU A 121 9.99 -9.64 -24.90
C LEU A 121 9.04 -10.38 -25.85
N MET A 122 8.22 -9.65 -26.61
CA MET A 122 7.33 -10.22 -27.63
C MET A 122 8.11 -10.93 -28.74
N ALA A 123 9.20 -10.34 -29.23
CA ALA A 123 10.07 -10.94 -30.23
C ALA A 123 10.73 -12.23 -29.70
N HIS A 124 11.25 -12.20 -28.48
CA HIS A 124 11.82 -13.37 -27.82
C HIS A 124 10.79 -14.49 -27.69
N ARG A 125 9.59 -14.18 -27.16
CA ARG A 125 8.50 -15.16 -27.07
C ARG A 125 8.16 -15.76 -28.42
N LYS A 126 8.04 -14.95 -29.48
CA LYS A 126 7.72 -15.42 -30.84
C LYS A 126 8.76 -16.45 -31.33
N LYS A 127 10.05 -16.18 -31.11
CA LYS A 127 11.15 -17.08 -31.49
C LYS A 127 11.08 -18.43 -30.78
N TYR A 128 10.82 -18.44 -29.47
CA TYR A 128 10.86 -19.66 -28.65
C TYR A 128 9.49 -20.34 -28.49
N LYS A 129 8.41 -19.76 -29.05
CA LYS A 129 7.06 -20.34 -28.98
C LYS A 129 7.01 -21.73 -29.61
N GLN A 130 7.63 -21.91 -30.78
CA GLN A 130 7.62 -23.20 -31.46
C GLN A 130 8.41 -24.26 -30.66
N TYR A 131 9.62 -23.90 -30.21
CA TYR A 131 10.44 -24.77 -29.37
C TYR A 131 9.74 -25.19 -28.06
N ALA A 132 8.96 -24.29 -27.45
CA ALA A 132 8.16 -24.61 -26.28
C ALA A 132 6.99 -25.56 -26.62
N ALA A 133 6.33 -25.32 -27.75
CA ALA A 133 5.23 -26.17 -28.24
C ALA A 133 5.70 -27.59 -28.54
N ASP A 134 6.90 -27.77 -29.11
CA ASP A 134 7.50 -29.08 -29.38
C ASP A 134 7.75 -29.87 -28.07
N LYS A 135 7.87 -29.18 -26.93
CA LYS A 135 7.97 -29.76 -25.58
C LYS A 135 6.62 -29.85 -24.84
N GLY A 136 5.51 -29.54 -25.51
CA GLY A 136 4.17 -29.53 -24.92
C GLY A 136 3.93 -28.37 -23.93
N ILE A 137 4.72 -27.30 -24.00
CA ILE A 137 4.66 -26.17 -23.06
C ILE A 137 4.04 -24.95 -23.74
N LYS A 138 2.95 -24.41 -23.16
CA LYS A 138 2.33 -23.17 -23.61
C LYS A 138 3.11 -21.96 -23.07
N LEU A 139 4.03 -21.43 -23.88
CA LEU A 139 4.79 -20.24 -23.51
C LEU A 139 3.93 -18.96 -23.61
N THR A 140 3.54 -18.41 -22.47
CA THR A 140 2.81 -17.14 -22.32
C THR A 140 3.76 -16.03 -21.86
N PHE A 141 3.23 -14.86 -21.49
CA PHE A 141 4.01 -13.75 -20.95
C PHE A 141 4.24 -13.87 -19.43
N LEU A 142 3.38 -14.57 -18.70
CA LEU A 142 3.49 -14.72 -17.24
C LEU A 142 4.84 -15.28 -16.77
N PRO A 143 5.46 -16.30 -17.41
CA PRO A 143 6.77 -16.80 -16.99
C PRO A 143 7.88 -15.73 -17.02
N TYR A 144 7.81 -14.79 -17.97
CA TYR A 144 8.75 -13.67 -18.05
C TYR A 144 8.56 -12.71 -16.87
N ILE A 145 7.30 -12.41 -16.54
CA ILE A 145 6.97 -11.53 -15.40
C ILE A 145 7.40 -12.18 -14.09
N VAL A 146 7.13 -13.47 -13.89
CA VAL A 146 7.57 -14.22 -12.70
C VAL A 146 9.10 -14.15 -12.57
N LYS A 147 9.84 -14.35 -13.66
CA LYS A 147 11.31 -14.24 -13.63
C LYS A 147 11.81 -12.84 -13.35
N ALA A 148 11.19 -11.81 -13.94
CA ALA A 148 11.54 -10.42 -13.65
C ALA A 148 11.29 -10.10 -12.17
N LEU A 149 10.14 -10.48 -11.62
CA LEU A 149 9.80 -10.28 -10.21
C LEU A 149 10.81 -10.95 -9.29
N VAL A 150 11.19 -12.21 -9.54
CA VAL A 150 12.19 -12.90 -8.72
C VAL A 150 13.52 -12.13 -8.70
N THR A 151 13.97 -11.59 -9.84
CA THR A 151 15.19 -10.79 -9.89
C THR A 151 15.06 -9.53 -9.03
N VAL A 152 13.93 -8.82 -9.13
CA VAL A 152 13.66 -7.62 -8.31
C VAL A 152 13.62 -7.96 -6.82
N LEU A 153 12.95 -9.06 -6.44
CA LEU A 153 12.84 -9.48 -5.05
C LEU A 153 14.18 -9.90 -4.43
N ARG A 154 15.15 -10.34 -5.25
CA ARG A 154 16.52 -10.62 -4.79
C ARG A 154 17.33 -9.35 -4.58
N GLU A 155 17.17 -8.37 -5.47
CA GLU A 155 17.89 -7.09 -5.41
C GLU A 155 17.35 -6.18 -4.30
N TYR A 156 16.03 -6.23 -4.05
CA TYR A 156 15.32 -5.43 -3.06
C TYR A 156 14.53 -6.33 -2.10
N PRO A 157 15.18 -6.89 -1.06
CA PRO A 157 14.57 -7.86 -0.14
C PRO A 157 13.36 -7.34 0.64
N GLU A 158 13.20 -6.02 0.76
CA GLU A 158 12.08 -5.37 1.43
C GLU A 158 10.74 -5.72 0.78
N PHE A 159 10.72 -5.95 -0.54
CA PHE A 159 9.52 -6.38 -1.25
C PHE A 159 9.14 -7.84 -0.98
N ASN A 160 10.07 -8.67 -0.49
CA ASN A 160 9.82 -10.07 -0.09
C ASN A 160 9.79 -10.25 1.43
N ALA A 161 9.52 -9.19 2.19
CA ALA A 161 9.44 -9.24 3.64
C ALA A 161 7.98 -9.29 4.14
N SER A 162 7.78 -9.69 5.40
CA SER A 162 6.52 -9.51 6.11
C SER A 162 6.75 -8.98 7.51
N ILE A 163 5.81 -8.17 8.00
CA ILE A 163 5.82 -7.70 9.38
C ILE A 163 5.20 -8.78 10.27
N ASP A 164 5.87 -9.13 11.34
CA ASP A 164 5.31 -9.91 12.44
C ASP A 164 4.88 -8.95 13.56
N ASP A 165 3.56 -8.76 13.71
CA ASP A 165 3.01 -7.87 14.75
C ASP A 165 3.10 -8.51 16.15
N THR A 166 3.44 -9.80 16.26
CA THR A 166 3.51 -10.50 17.55
C THR A 166 4.88 -10.36 18.20
N THR A 167 5.93 -10.30 17.38
CA THR A 167 7.32 -10.12 17.84
C THR A 167 7.87 -8.72 17.53
N ASP A 168 7.10 -7.88 16.84
CA ASP A 168 7.51 -6.55 16.35
C ASP A 168 8.74 -6.61 15.41
N GLU A 169 8.82 -7.65 14.58
CA GLU A 169 9.96 -7.93 13.70
C GLU A 169 9.60 -7.85 12.21
N ILE A 170 10.61 -7.55 11.39
CA ILE A 170 10.51 -7.68 9.93
C ILE A 170 11.15 -9.01 9.53
N VAL A 171 10.32 -9.91 8.99
CA VAL A 171 10.74 -11.21 8.50
C VAL A 171 11.10 -11.11 7.03
N TYR A 172 12.41 -11.03 6.75
CA TYR A 172 12.94 -11.12 5.40
C TYR A 172 12.95 -12.57 4.91
N LYS A 173 12.36 -12.83 3.75
CA LYS A 173 12.28 -14.19 3.20
C LYS A 173 13.30 -14.36 2.09
N HIS A 174 14.10 -15.41 2.21
CA HIS A 174 15.11 -15.80 1.21
C HIS A 174 14.61 -16.94 0.30
N TYR A 175 13.30 -17.16 0.27
CA TYR A 175 12.61 -18.05 -0.65
C TYR A 175 11.60 -17.24 -1.47
N PHE A 176 11.41 -17.62 -2.73
CA PHE A 176 10.61 -16.85 -3.68
C PHE A 176 9.43 -17.67 -4.16
N ASN A 177 8.27 -17.42 -3.55
CA ASN A 177 7.01 -18.06 -3.90
C ASN A 177 6.08 -17.03 -4.54
N ILE A 178 5.66 -17.26 -5.78
CA ILE A 178 4.84 -16.31 -6.53
C ILE A 178 3.43 -16.89 -6.70
N GLY A 179 2.44 -16.21 -6.12
CA GLY A 179 1.03 -16.49 -6.33
C GLY A 179 0.52 -15.82 -7.60
N ILE A 180 -0.27 -16.53 -8.39
CA ILE A 180 -0.91 -15.98 -9.60
C ILE A 180 -2.41 -15.98 -9.34
N ALA A 181 -3.04 -14.81 -9.34
CA ALA A 181 -4.48 -14.71 -9.18
C ALA A 181 -5.18 -15.10 -10.49
N THR A 182 -6.02 -16.14 -10.42
CA THR A 182 -6.82 -16.64 -11.54
C THR A 182 -8.30 -16.62 -11.19
N ASN A 183 -9.10 -16.09 -12.10
CA ASN A 183 -10.55 -16.17 -11.99
C ASN A 183 -11.01 -17.49 -12.61
N THR A 184 -11.71 -18.32 -11.85
CA THR A 184 -12.30 -19.58 -12.31
C THR A 184 -13.81 -19.54 -12.14
N ASP A 185 -14.53 -20.52 -12.69
CA ASP A 185 -15.98 -20.63 -12.53
C ASP A 185 -16.41 -20.80 -11.06
N HIS A 186 -15.50 -21.30 -10.23
CA HIS A 186 -15.69 -21.45 -8.79
C HIS A 186 -15.22 -20.24 -7.97
N GLY A 187 -14.75 -19.18 -8.65
CA GLY A 187 -14.33 -17.91 -8.06
C GLY A 187 -12.83 -17.65 -8.13
N LEU A 188 -12.35 -16.75 -7.27
CA LEU A 188 -10.93 -16.38 -7.23
C LEU A 188 -10.09 -17.54 -6.64
N TYR A 189 -9.19 -18.08 -7.45
CA TYR A 189 -8.19 -19.08 -7.05
C TYR A 189 -6.78 -18.52 -7.24
N VAL A 190 -5.85 -18.85 -6.34
CA VAL A 190 -4.47 -18.34 -6.37
C VAL A 190 -3.47 -19.49 -6.29
N PRO A 191 -3.10 -20.11 -7.42
CA PRO A 191 -2.02 -21.08 -7.44
C PRO A 191 -0.68 -20.43 -7.13
N VAL A 192 0.15 -21.15 -6.37
CA VAL A 192 1.48 -20.69 -5.96
C VAL A 192 2.55 -21.47 -6.68
N ILE A 193 3.44 -20.77 -7.37
CA ILE A 193 4.69 -21.28 -7.91
C ILE A 193 5.73 -21.20 -6.80
N LYS A 194 6.08 -22.37 -6.24
CA LYS A 194 7.06 -22.44 -5.15
C LYS A 194 8.49 -22.38 -5.69
N ASN A 195 9.39 -21.71 -4.98
CA ASN A 195 10.81 -21.62 -5.35
C ASN A 195 11.01 -21.24 -6.83
N ALA A 196 10.32 -20.18 -7.27
CA ALA A 196 10.32 -19.72 -8.66
C ALA A 196 11.72 -19.30 -9.17
N ASP A 197 12.65 -19.11 -8.23
CA ASP A 197 13.99 -18.65 -8.47
C ASP A 197 14.94 -19.77 -8.91
N ALA A 198 14.73 -20.99 -8.42
CA ALA A 198 15.44 -22.20 -8.82
C ALA A 198 14.92 -22.81 -10.13
N LYS A 199 13.72 -22.42 -10.58
CA LYS A 199 13.06 -22.99 -11.77
C LYS A 199 13.47 -22.28 -13.06
N SER A 200 13.60 -22.98 -14.16
CA SER A 200 13.73 -22.40 -15.50
C SER A 200 12.43 -21.76 -15.97
N MET A 201 12.51 -20.92 -17.01
CA MET A 201 11.32 -20.27 -17.58
C MET A 201 10.31 -21.28 -18.15
N PHE A 202 10.77 -22.41 -18.68
CA PHE A 202 9.90 -23.46 -19.20
C PHE A 202 9.22 -24.25 -18.07
N GLU A 203 9.92 -24.53 -16.97
CA GLU A 203 9.32 -25.17 -15.79
C GLU A 203 8.24 -24.29 -15.16
N ILE A 204 8.50 -22.99 -15.06
CA ILE A 204 7.51 -22.00 -14.62
C ILE A 204 6.30 -22.01 -15.57
N ALA A 205 6.52 -21.97 -16.88
CA ALA A 205 5.44 -21.99 -17.86
C ALA A 205 4.58 -23.27 -17.78
N LYS A 206 5.23 -24.43 -17.59
CA LYS A 206 4.56 -25.71 -17.40
C LYS A 206 3.71 -25.70 -16.14
N GLU A 207 4.28 -25.31 -15.00
CA GLU A 207 3.57 -25.27 -13.72
C GLU A 207 2.40 -24.28 -13.73
N ILE A 208 2.55 -23.14 -14.42
CA ILE A 208 1.44 -22.20 -14.67
C ILE A 208 0.33 -22.89 -15.46
N SER A 209 0.67 -23.56 -16.56
CA SER A 209 -0.33 -24.21 -17.41
C SER A 209 -1.08 -25.33 -16.68
N GLU A 210 -0.37 -26.08 -15.82
CA GLU A 210 -0.95 -27.16 -15.02
C GLU A 210 -1.86 -26.63 -13.90
N LYS A 211 -1.49 -25.52 -13.25
CA LYS A 211 -2.23 -24.96 -12.12
C LYS A 211 -3.31 -23.95 -12.52
N CYS A 212 -3.24 -23.42 -13.74
CA CYS A 212 -4.17 -22.42 -14.27
C CYS A 212 -4.79 -22.90 -15.60
N PRO A 213 -5.52 -24.03 -15.63
CA PRO A 213 -6.04 -24.60 -16.87
C PRO A 213 -7.08 -23.73 -17.58
N GLU A 214 -7.83 -22.90 -16.85
CA GLU A 214 -9.04 -22.21 -17.37
C GLU A 214 -8.89 -20.71 -17.64
N GLY A 215 -7.67 -20.15 -17.69
CA GLY A 215 -7.51 -18.68 -17.70
C GLY A 215 -6.37 -18.10 -18.53
N LEU A 216 -5.78 -18.87 -19.47
CA LEU A 216 -4.61 -18.45 -20.27
C LEU A 216 -4.75 -18.75 -21.75
#